data_AF-A0A2T0BCY0-F1
#
_entry.id   AF-A0A2T0BCY0-F1
#
_cell.length_a   1.000
_cell.length_b   1.000
_cell.length_c   1.000
_cell.angle_alpha   90.00
_cell.angle_beta   90.00
_cell.angle_gamma   90.00
#
_symmetry.space_group_name_H-M   'P 1'
#
loop_
_entity.id
_entity.type
_entity.pdbx_description
1 polymer ?
#
loop_
_entity_poly.entity_id
_entity_poly.type
_entity_poly.pdbx_seq_one_letter_code
_entity_poly.pdbx_strand_id
1 'polypeptide(L)' 'MKIKKMPALFIGHGSPMNAIEDNKYTMNWTDIAGKFPKPKAILAISAHWYTDGSRIMDEAHPKMVYDMYGFSR' A
#
# COMPACT_ATOMS: atom_id res chain seq x y z
N MET A 1 -5.42 -0.03 29.75
CA MET A 1 -4.40 -0.44 28.76
C MET A 1 -4.29 0.67 27.73
N LYS A 2 -3.16 1.40 27.62
CA LYS A 2 -2.99 2.46 26.60
C LYS A 2 -3.08 1.80 25.22
N ILE A 3 -4.06 2.16 24.41
CA ILE A 3 -4.11 1.72 23.01
C ILE A 3 -2.88 2.33 22.32
N LYS A 4 -1.90 1.48 21.98
CA LYS A 4 -0.76 1.88 21.16
C LYS A 4 -1.32 2.16 19.76
N LYS A 5 -1.31 3.42 19.33
CA LYS A 5 -1.77 3.81 17.99
C LYS A 5 -0.99 3.00 16.95
N MET A 6 -1.70 2.46 15.95
CA MET A 6 -1.07 1.84 14.80
C MET A 6 -0.29 2.90 13.99
N PRO A 7 0.83 2.52 13.36
CA PRO A 7 1.59 3.47 12.56
C PRO A 7 0.84 3.84 11.27
N ALA A 8 1.14 5.02 10.74
CA ALA A 8 0.85 5.40 9.37
C ALA A 8 2.15 5.33 8.58
N LEU A 9 2.10 4.74 7.39
CA LEU A 9 3.25 4.60 6.50
C LEU A 9 2.97 5.36 5.20
N PHE A 10 3.96 6.10 4.72
CA PHE A 10 3.95 6.68 3.38
C PHE A 10 4.93 5.90 2.51
N ILE A 11 4.42 5.28 1.44
CA ILE A 11 5.19 4.39 0.57
C ILE A 11 5.23 4.98 -0.83
N GLY A 12 6.43 5.34 -1.29
CA GLY A 12 6.63 5.67 -2.70
C GLY A 12 6.57 4.39 -3.53
N HIS A 13 5.64 4.30 -4.48
CA HIS A 13 5.46 3.07 -5.28
C HIS A 13 6.26 3.07 -6.59
N GLY A 14 6.41 4.21 -7.29
CA GLY A 14 7.27 4.32 -8.48
C GLY A 14 7.00 3.21 -9.52
N SER A 15 8.05 2.54 -9.97
CA SER A 15 7.92 1.32 -10.79
C SER A 15 7.21 0.20 -10.01
N PRO A 16 6.25 -0.52 -10.60
CA PRO A 16 5.59 -1.65 -9.95
C PRO A 16 6.57 -2.75 -9.53
N MET A 17 7.74 -2.84 -10.19
CA MET A 17 8.79 -3.81 -9.85
C MET A 17 9.32 -3.61 -8.42
N ASN A 18 9.24 -2.39 -7.87
CA ASN A 18 9.57 -2.13 -6.47
C ASN A 18 8.75 -2.99 -5.49
N ALA A 19 7.54 -3.37 -5.86
CA ALA A 19 6.66 -4.19 -5.04
C ALA A 19 6.58 -5.67 -5.47
N ILE A 20 6.89 -5.98 -6.73
CA ILE A 20 6.77 -7.33 -7.30
C ILE A 20 8.06 -8.15 -7.07
N GLU A 21 9.23 -7.52 -7.14
CA GLU A 21 10.52 -8.21 -7.03
C GLU A 21 11.07 -8.29 -5.60
N ASP A 22 11.98 -9.24 -5.40
CA ASP A 22 12.83 -9.26 -4.22
C ASP A 22 13.97 -8.25 -4.40
N ASN A 23 13.89 -7.14 -3.66
CA ASN A 23 14.80 -6.01 -3.80
C ASN A 23 14.87 -5.22 -2.48
N LYS A 24 15.67 -4.15 -2.48
CA LYS A 24 15.86 -3.30 -1.29
C LYS A 24 14.56 -2.70 -0.73
N TYR A 25 13.53 -2.48 -1.55
CA TYR A 25 12.26 -1.92 -1.12
C TYR A 25 11.42 -2.98 -0.40
N THR A 26 11.23 -4.15 -1.00
CA THR A 26 10.46 -5.25 -0.39
C THR A 26 11.09 -5.77 0.90
N MET A 27 12.43 -5.85 0.96
CA MET A 27 13.16 -6.15 2.21
C MET A 27 12.89 -5.10 3.30
N ASN A 28 13.06 -3.81 3.00
CA ASN A 28 12.82 -2.74 3.97
C ASN A 28 11.36 -2.66 4.44
N TRP A 29 10.39 -2.89 3.56
CA TRP A 29 8.97 -2.91 3.94
C TRP A 29 8.67 -4.07 4.90
N THR A 30 9.26 -5.24 4.66
CA THR A 30 9.16 -6.40 5.56
C THR A 30 9.73 -6.10 6.94
N ASP A 31 10.91 -5.49 6.99
CA ASP A 31 11.55 -5.08 8.25
C ASP A 31 10.72 -4.03 9.02
N ILE A 32 10.11 -3.09 8.31
CA ILE A 32 9.21 -2.09 8.92
C ILE A 32 7.97 -2.78 9.49
N ALA A 33 7.35 -3.70 8.75
CA ALA A 33 6.18 -4.45 9.19
C ALA A 33 6.45 -5.29 10.45
N GLY A 34 7.68 -5.79 10.61
CA GLY A 34 8.10 -6.50 11.83
C GLY A 34 8.16 -5.65 13.10
N LYS A 35 8.09 -4.32 13.00
CA LYS A 35 8.23 -3.39 14.16
C LYS A 35 6.91 -3.10 14.88
N PHE A 36 5.77 -3.57 14.38
CA PHE A 36 4.46 -3.31 14.97
C PHE A 36 3.54 -4.54 14.89
N PRO A 37 2.53 -4.65 15.77
CA PRO A 37 1.60 -5.78 15.75
C PRO A 37 0.78 -5.81 14.47
N LYS A 38 0.41 -7.01 14.02
CA LYS A 38 -0.41 -7.22 12.82
C LYS A 38 -1.71 -6.40 12.90
N PRO A 39 -2.00 -5.53 11.91
CA PRO A 39 -3.22 -4.75 11.91
C PRO A 39 -4.44 -5.65 11.64
N LYS A 40 -5.60 -5.28 12.21
CA LYS A 40 -6.88 -5.94 11.93
C LYS A 40 -7.45 -5.55 10.56
N ALA A 41 -7.08 -4.36 10.07
CA ALA A 41 -7.46 -3.81 8.78
C ALA A 41 -6.40 -2.82 8.31
N ILE A 42 -6.27 -2.65 6.99
CA ILE A 42 -5.41 -1.64 6.36
C ILE A 42 -6.31 -0.64 5.65
N LEU A 43 -6.12 0.65 5.93
CA LEU A 43 -6.68 1.72 5.13
C LEU A 43 -5.60 2.16 4.13
N ALA A 44 -5.80 1.86 2.84
CA ALA A 44 -4.92 2.28 1.77
C ALA A 44 -5.45 3.57 1.13
N ILE A 45 -4.56 4.55 0.93
CA ILE A 45 -4.83 5.80 0.21
C ILE A 45 -3.84 5.84 -0.93
N SER A 46 -4.33 5.95 -2.17
CA SER A 46 -3.50 5.88 -3.37
C SER A 46 -3.50 7.22 -4.10
N ALA A 47 -2.32 7.65 -4.57
CA ALA A 47 -2.19 8.83 -5.42
C ALA A 47 -2.91 8.67 -6.77
N HIS A 48 -3.09 7.41 -7.21
CA HIS A 48 -3.77 7.07 -8.45
C HIS A 48 -5.31 7.08 -8.32
N TRP A 49 -5.85 7.11 -7.10
CA TRP A 49 -7.28 7.15 -6.86
C TRP A 49 -7.72 8.58 -6.56
N TYR A 50 -7.75 9.40 -7.61
CA TYR A 50 -8.13 10.80 -7.54
C TYR A 50 -9.59 10.98 -7.97
N THR A 51 -10.40 11.51 -7.05
CA THR A 51 -11.85 11.66 -7.24
C THR A 51 -12.33 13.03 -6.79
N ASP A 52 -13.44 13.49 -7.35
CA ASP A 52 -14.21 14.58 -6.74
C ASP A 52 -14.90 14.07 -5.47
N GLY A 53 -14.65 14.75 -4.36
CA GLY A 53 -15.01 14.33 -3.01
C GLY A 53 -14.26 13.09 -2.49
N SER A 54 -14.55 12.71 -1.25
CA SER A 54 -13.99 11.49 -0.62
C SER A 54 -14.87 10.28 -0.93
N ARG A 55 -14.24 9.19 -1.39
CA ARG A 55 -14.93 7.94 -1.72
C ARG A 55 -14.26 6.76 -1.01
N ILE A 56 -15.05 5.71 -0.80
CA ILE A 56 -14.58 4.42 -0.28
C ILE A 56 -14.88 3.33 -1.31
N MET A 57 -14.08 2.26 -1.29
CA MET A 57 -14.25 1.09 -2.11
C MET A 57 -14.79 0.02 -1.17
N ASP A 58 -16.06 -0.32 -1.33
CA ASP A 58 -16.80 -1.25 -0.49
C ASP A 58 -17.13 -2.57 -1.22
N GLU A 59 -16.70 -2.72 -2.48
CA GLU A 59 -16.81 -3.97 -3.22
C GLU A 59 -16.02 -5.08 -2.52
N ALA A 60 -16.68 -6.21 -2.24
CA ALA A 60 -16.03 -7.38 -1.63
C ALA A 60 -14.94 -8.01 -2.53
N HIS A 61 -15.08 -7.85 -3.85
CA HIS A 61 -14.16 -8.37 -4.86
C HIS A 61 -13.89 -7.28 -5.91
N PRO A 62 -13.11 -6.25 -5.56
CA PRO A 62 -12.87 -5.14 -6.47
C PRO A 62 -12.13 -5.62 -7.72
N LYS A 63 -12.52 -5.09 -8.88
CA LYS A 63 -11.83 -5.40 -10.13
C LYS A 63 -10.40 -4.86 -10.09
N MET A 64 -9.46 -5.64 -10.63
CA MET A 64 -8.09 -5.17 -10.81
C MET A 64 -8.05 -4.12 -11.93
N VAL A 65 -7.49 -2.95 -11.62
CA VAL A 65 -7.27 -1.87 -12.58
C VAL A 65 -5.76 -1.78 -12.83
N TYR A 66 -5.37 -1.89 -14.10
CA TYR A 66 -3.99 -1.67 -14.53
C TYR A 66 -3.86 -0.23 -15.04
N ASP A 67 -3.36 0.65 -14.21
CA ASP A 67 -3.21 2.09 -14.47
C ASP A 67 -1.74 2.51 -14.68
N MET A 68 -0.87 1.52 -14.92
CA MET A 68 0.58 1.68 -15.08
C MET A 68 1.03 1.06 -16.40
N TYR A 69 1.91 1.75 -17.15
CA TYR A 69 2.53 1.23 -18.38
C TYR A 69 3.92 1.85 -18.60
N GLY A 70 4.70 1.27 -19.52
CA GLY A 70 6.00 1.84 -19.92
C GLY A 70 7.17 1.57 -18.98
N PHE A 71 7.01 0.68 -18.00
CA PHE A 71 8.10 0.23 -17.14
C PHE A 71 8.86 -0.91 -17.83
N SER A 72 10.12 -0.67 -18.16
CA SER A 72 11.01 -1.75 -18.61
C SER A 72 11.21 -2.75 -17.49
N ARG A 73 11.29 -4.03 -17.84
CA ARG A 73 11.78 -5.08 -16.95
C ARG A 73 13.29 -4.97 -16.83
#